data_AF-A0A3N4HIM5-F1
#
_entry.id   AF-A0A3N4HIM5-F1
#
_cell.length_a   1.000
_cell.length_b   1.000
_cell.length_c   1.000
_cell.angle_alpha   90.00
_cell.angle_beta   90.00
_cell.angle_gamma   90.00
#
_symmetry.space_group_name_H-M   'P 1'
#
loop_
_entity.id
_entity.type
_entity.pdbx_description
1 polymer ?
#
loop_
_entity_poly.entity_id
_entity_poly.type
_entity_poly.pdbx_seq_one_letter_code
_entity_poly.pdbx_strand_id
1 'polypeptide(L)'
;MKIDVLLGLQWGDEGKGKVVDVLAPHYDVVARFQGGPNAGHTLEFDGIKHVLHQIPSGIFRENIQNIVGNGVVLDPVILKKEIEALHKFNISFKKNLFISKKATIIIPTHKLLDAAYEKSKGDKKIGSTLKGIGPTYQDKIGRVALRVGDILADDFQEKYQTLVEKHKTILSFYEFDLAQLQELERAFFEAVDFFRTLNLVDSEYEVNDHLTSGKKVLAEGAQGSLLDIDFGSYPFVTSSSTMAAGACTGLGVAPSKIGEVFGIFKAYCTRVGSGPFPTELFDVDGEAMRKEGNEFGSTTGRPRRCGWIDLPALKYSIMINGVTQLFMMKADVLNIFEEIKICTHYELPDGSRVDRLTYELNSEDAKPVYKTVPGWFTSLAEVREYDQFPQELKDYVKYLEQELGVPIKMVSVGPDRTQTILR
;
A
#
# COMPACT_ATOMS: atom_id res chain seq x y z
N MET A 1 10.26 -1.21 24.10
CA MET A 1 9.36 -2.04 23.25
C MET A 1 9.93 -2.18 21.85
N LYS A 2 9.36 -3.09 21.07
CA LYS A 2 9.58 -3.21 19.62
C LYS A 2 8.39 -2.59 18.87
N ILE A 3 8.59 -2.29 17.59
CA ILE A 3 7.54 -1.84 16.66
C ILE A 3 7.14 -3.01 15.77
N ASP A 4 5.85 -3.26 15.64
CA ASP A 4 5.35 -4.28 14.73
C ASP A 4 5.03 -3.64 13.37
N VAL A 5 5.17 -4.40 12.29
CA VAL A 5 5.02 -3.90 10.91
C VAL A 5 3.92 -4.68 10.21
N LEU A 6 3.05 -3.98 9.50
CA LEU A 6 2.01 -4.56 8.66
C LEU A 6 2.19 -4.12 7.21
N LEU A 7 2.31 -5.07 6.29
CA LEU A 7 2.55 -4.81 4.87
C LEU A 7 1.84 -5.82 3.96
N GLY A 8 1.63 -5.43 2.71
CA GLY A 8 1.05 -6.31 1.69
C GLY A 8 2.17 -7.07 0.98
N LEU A 9 1.98 -8.37 0.71
CA LEU A 9 3.02 -9.23 0.12
C LEU A 9 2.95 -9.35 -1.39
N GLN A 10 1.94 -8.77 -2.04
CA GLN A 10 1.68 -8.89 -3.48
C GLN A 10 1.83 -7.51 -4.15
N TRP A 11 0.94 -7.17 -5.10
CA TRP A 11 0.94 -5.91 -5.84
C TRP A 11 -0.08 -4.89 -5.30
N GLY A 12 -0.25 -4.84 -3.98
CA GLY A 12 -1.19 -3.92 -3.34
C GLY A 12 -2.62 -4.45 -3.28
N ASP A 13 -3.49 -3.67 -2.63
CA ASP A 13 -4.90 -3.99 -2.40
C ASP A 13 -5.19 -5.26 -1.58
N GLU A 14 -4.25 -5.76 -0.81
CA GLU A 14 -4.40 -7.02 -0.06
C GLU A 14 -5.38 -6.92 1.12
N GLY A 15 -6.08 -5.80 1.32
CA GLY A 15 -7.02 -5.62 2.43
C GLY A 15 -6.39 -5.06 3.72
N LYS A 16 -5.25 -4.36 3.61
CA LYS A 16 -4.50 -3.79 4.75
C LYS A 16 -5.35 -2.95 5.70
N GLY A 17 -6.21 -2.07 5.18
CA GLY A 17 -7.08 -1.24 6.01
C GLY A 17 -7.92 -2.08 6.98
N LYS A 18 -8.60 -3.11 6.45
CA LYS A 18 -9.40 -4.05 7.26
C LYS A 18 -8.56 -4.72 8.36
N VAL A 19 -7.35 -5.18 8.04
CA VAL A 19 -6.48 -5.81 9.04
C VAL A 19 -6.03 -4.80 10.09
N VAL A 20 -5.65 -3.57 9.68
CA VAL A 20 -5.29 -2.52 10.64
C VAL A 20 -6.47 -2.20 11.54
N ASP A 21 -7.69 -2.16 11.03
CA ASP A 21 -8.86 -1.99 11.90
C ASP A 21 -8.95 -3.09 12.96
N VAL A 22 -8.85 -4.36 12.56
CA VAL A 22 -8.92 -5.50 13.49
C VAL A 22 -7.79 -5.45 14.54
N LEU A 23 -6.58 -5.08 14.14
CA LEU A 23 -5.41 -5.07 15.03
C LEU A 23 -5.27 -3.83 15.89
N ALA A 24 -5.68 -2.67 15.39
CA ALA A 24 -5.42 -1.40 16.05
C ALA A 24 -5.96 -1.27 17.49
N PRO A 25 -6.98 -2.00 18.02
CA PRO A 25 -7.36 -1.85 19.43
C PRO A 25 -6.25 -2.32 20.39
N HIS A 26 -5.29 -3.08 19.87
CA HIS A 26 -4.16 -3.60 20.64
C HIS A 26 -2.92 -2.72 20.60
N TYR A 27 -2.98 -1.56 19.93
CA TYR A 27 -1.88 -0.62 19.76
C TYR A 27 -2.26 0.77 20.26
N ASP A 28 -1.26 1.50 20.75
CA ASP A 28 -1.41 2.89 21.18
C ASP A 28 -1.16 3.87 20.02
N VAL A 29 -0.40 3.43 19.02
CA VAL A 29 0.07 4.25 17.90
C VAL A 29 -0.01 3.47 16.60
N VAL A 30 -0.54 4.10 15.55
CA VAL A 30 -0.47 3.61 14.16
C VAL A 30 0.32 4.62 13.32
N ALA A 31 1.38 4.16 12.67
CA ALA A 31 2.33 5.02 11.98
C ALA A 31 2.53 4.63 10.51
N ARG A 32 2.18 5.52 9.58
CA ARG A 32 2.46 5.34 8.15
C ARG A 32 3.90 5.71 7.83
N PHE A 33 4.63 4.82 7.19
CA PHE A 33 6.08 5.01 6.97
C PHE A 33 6.46 5.34 5.53
N GLN A 34 5.59 5.11 4.55
CA GLN A 34 5.91 5.36 3.14
C GLN A 34 4.66 5.61 2.29
N GLY A 35 4.91 5.96 1.02
CA GLY A 35 3.89 6.17 0.00
C GLY A 35 3.35 7.58 0.08
N GLY A 36 2.11 7.77 -0.36
CA GLY A 36 1.45 9.08 -0.33
C GLY A 36 -0.02 8.97 -0.75
N PRO A 37 -0.57 9.95 -1.48
CA PRO A 37 -1.97 9.93 -1.93
C PRO A 37 -2.28 8.85 -2.99
N ASN A 38 -1.29 8.05 -3.41
CA ASN A 38 -1.45 6.88 -4.27
C ASN A 38 -1.87 5.62 -3.52
N ALA A 39 -1.84 5.65 -2.19
CA ALA A 39 -2.43 4.60 -1.38
C ALA A 39 -3.94 4.82 -1.32
N GLY A 40 -4.72 3.75 -1.32
CA GLY A 40 -6.14 3.80 -1.01
C GLY A 40 -6.46 2.58 -0.16
N HIS A 41 -6.82 2.77 1.10
CA HIS A 41 -7.31 1.70 1.93
C HIS A 41 -8.76 1.98 2.26
N THR A 42 -9.58 1.00 1.92
CA THR A 42 -10.99 1.00 2.28
C THR A 42 -11.13 0.41 3.67
N LEU A 43 -11.85 1.12 4.52
CA LEU A 43 -12.32 0.68 5.82
C LEU A 43 -13.84 0.65 5.79
N GLU A 44 -14.46 -0.32 6.45
CA GLU A 44 -15.91 -0.42 6.53
C GLU A 44 -16.32 -0.57 8.00
N PHE A 45 -17.10 0.39 8.48
CA PHE A 45 -17.59 0.45 9.86
C PHE A 45 -19.07 0.74 9.85
N ASP A 46 -19.87 -0.06 10.57
CA ASP A 46 -21.32 0.13 10.67
C ASP A 46 -22.00 0.26 9.29
N GLY A 47 -21.50 -0.48 8.29
CA GLY A 47 -21.97 -0.47 6.90
C GLY A 47 -21.57 0.78 6.09
N ILE A 48 -20.73 1.66 6.64
CA ILE A 48 -20.23 2.86 5.96
C ILE A 48 -18.82 2.59 5.44
N LYS A 49 -18.63 2.77 4.13
CA LYS A 49 -17.34 2.66 3.47
C LYS A 49 -16.57 3.98 3.58
N HIS A 50 -15.35 3.92 4.10
CA HIS A 50 -14.42 5.04 4.20
C HIS A 50 -13.17 4.75 3.38
N VAL A 51 -12.72 5.72 2.59
CA VAL A 51 -11.50 5.60 1.81
C VAL A 51 -10.51 6.64 2.30
N LEU A 52 -9.44 6.17 2.92
CA LEU A 52 -8.31 6.98 3.34
C LEU A 52 -7.14 6.75 2.39
N HIS A 53 -6.30 7.78 2.22
CA HIS A 53 -5.13 7.70 1.36
C HIS A 53 -3.86 8.01 2.15
N GLN A 54 -3.79 9.17 2.80
CA GLN A 54 -2.58 9.63 3.48
C GLN A 54 -2.66 9.49 5.00
N ILE A 55 -3.87 9.58 5.56
CA ILE A 55 -4.11 9.40 6.98
C ILE A 55 -3.96 7.92 7.35
N PRO A 56 -3.27 7.56 8.44
CA PRO A 56 -3.22 6.17 8.90
C PRO A 56 -4.61 5.63 9.29
N SER A 57 -4.81 4.32 9.11
CA SER A 57 -6.11 3.66 9.30
C SER A 57 -6.64 3.73 10.74
N GLY A 58 -5.77 3.97 11.73
CA GLY A 58 -6.12 4.08 13.14
C GLY A 58 -6.91 5.33 13.52
N ILE A 59 -7.14 6.27 12.59
CA ILE A 59 -7.72 7.59 12.86
C ILE A 59 -9.15 7.57 13.40
N PHE A 60 -9.89 6.48 13.13
CA PHE A 60 -11.27 6.31 13.60
C PHE A 60 -11.36 6.00 15.10
N ARG A 61 -10.23 5.82 15.79
CA ARG A 61 -10.19 5.53 17.23
C ARG A 61 -9.57 6.69 18.00
N GLU A 62 -10.37 7.27 18.89
CA GLU A 62 -9.97 8.48 19.61
C GLU A 62 -8.76 8.28 20.54
N ASN A 63 -8.50 7.06 20.98
CA ASN A 63 -7.42 6.71 21.89
C ASN A 63 -6.11 6.30 21.18
N ILE A 64 -6.09 6.30 19.84
CA ILE A 64 -4.93 5.90 19.05
C ILE A 64 -4.27 7.12 18.44
N GLN A 65 -2.96 7.28 18.67
CA GLN A 65 -2.18 8.31 18.01
C GLN A 65 -1.81 7.84 16.59
N ASN A 66 -1.97 8.73 15.62
CA ASN A 66 -1.74 8.46 14.21
C ASN A 66 -0.58 9.32 13.72
N ILE A 67 0.50 8.68 13.29
CA ILE A 67 1.72 9.37 12.86
C ILE A 67 1.93 9.19 11.36
N VAL A 68 2.12 10.29 10.65
CA VAL A 68 2.61 10.29 9.27
C VAL A 68 4.12 10.51 9.30
N GLY A 69 4.87 9.47 9.00
CA GLY A 69 6.34 9.45 9.07
C GLY A 69 7.05 10.22 7.96
N ASN A 70 8.36 10.40 8.11
CA ASN A 70 9.21 11.13 7.17
C ASN A 70 9.43 10.40 5.83
N GLY A 71 9.10 9.11 5.74
CA GLY A 71 9.18 8.37 4.48
C GLY A 71 8.02 8.64 3.53
N VAL A 72 6.92 9.23 4.01
CA VAL A 72 5.72 9.59 3.24
C VAL A 72 5.96 10.86 2.41
N VAL A 73 5.40 10.88 1.19
CA VAL A 73 5.20 12.10 0.39
C VAL A 73 3.76 12.58 0.57
N LEU A 74 3.59 13.84 0.96
CA LEU A 74 2.30 14.43 1.33
C LEU A 74 1.81 15.43 0.30
N ASP A 75 0.59 15.25 -0.18
CA ASP A 75 -0.15 16.26 -0.94
C ASP A 75 -1.04 17.05 0.03
N PRO A 76 -0.74 18.35 0.25
CA PRO A 76 -1.51 19.15 1.19
C PRO A 76 -2.98 19.30 0.82
N VAL A 77 -3.28 19.41 -0.47
CA VAL A 77 -4.64 19.57 -0.97
C VAL A 77 -5.46 18.31 -0.73
N ILE A 78 -4.86 17.14 -0.99
CA ILE A 78 -5.55 15.87 -0.77
C ILE A 78 -5.72 15.60 0.72
N LEU A 79 -4.70 15.87 1.56
CA LEU A 79 -4.81 15.63 3.00
C LEU A 79 -5.87 16.54 3.64
N LYS A 80 -5.92 17.82 3.25
CA LYS A 80 -6.97 18.75 3.70
C LYS A 80 -8.37 18.19 3.38
N LYS A 81 -8.59 17.73 2.14
CA LYS A 81 -9.86 17.11 1.73
C LYS A 81 -10.17 15.84 2.50
N GLU A 82 -9.18 14.99 2.77
CA GLU A 82 -9.36 13.79 3.60
C GLU A 82 -9.81 14.17 5.02
N ILE A 83 -9.17 15.15 5.65
CA ILE A 83 -9.54 15.61 7.00
C ILE A 83 -10.95 16.22 7.02
N GLU A 84 -11.28 17.07 6.05
CA GLU A 84 -12.62 17.67 5.93
C GLU A 84 -13.70 16.59 5.76
N ALA A 85 -13.43 15.55 4.96
CA ALA A 85 -14.34 14.41 4.78
C ALA A 85 -14.56 13.60 6.07
N LEU A 86 -13.65 13.71 7.04
CA LEU A 86 -13.76 13.06 8.35
C LEU A 86 -14.52 13.88 9.40
N HIS A 87 -14.81 15.16 9.16
CA HIS A 87 -15.52 16.02 10.14
C HIS A 87 -16.87 15.45 10.60
N LYS A 88 -17.59 14.76 9.71
CA LYS A 88 -18.86 14.09 10.02
C LYS A 88 -18.77 12.99 11.09
N PHE A 89 -17.55 12.53 11.42
CA PHE A 89 -17.31 11.51 12.45
C PHE A 89 -16.82 12.10 13.77
N ASN A 90 -16.82 13.44 13.90
CA ASN A 90 -16.40 14.16 15.10
C ASN A 90 -14.98 13.80 15.59
N ILE A 91 -14.08 13.44 14.66
CA ILE A 91 -12.71 13.04 14.96
C ILE A 91 -11.87 14.27 15.33
N SER A 92 -11.24 14.25 16.49
CA SER A 92 -10.31 15.30 16.93
C SER A 92 -8.91 15.11 16.32
N PHE A 93 -8.73 15.53 15.06
CA PHE A 93 -7.46 15.38 14.35
C PHE A 93 -6.30 16.12 15.03
N LYS A 94 -6.54 17.27 15.66
CA LYS A 94 -5.50 17.98 16.43
C LYS A 94 -5.06 17.25 17.70
N LYS A 95 -5.82 16.27 18.17
CA LYS A 95 -5.40 15.42 19.30
C LYS A 95 -4.63 14.19 18.80
N ASN A 96 -5.02 13.67 17.65
CA ASN A 96 -4.67 12.30 17.26
C ASN A 96 -3.79 12.19 16.02
N LEU A 97 -3.70 13.21 15.17
CA LEU A 97 -2.90 13.18 13.95
C LEU A 97 -1.63 14.01 14.13
N PHE A 98 -0.49 13.39 13.87
CA PHE A 98 0.85 13.96 13.96
C PHE A 98 1.57 13.76 12.64
N ILE A 99 2.19 14.82 12.11
CA ILE A 99 2.79 14.82 10.79
C ILE A 99 4.27 15.17 10.91
N SER A 100 5.13 14.34 10.34
CA SER A 100 6.56 14.60 10.32
C SER A 100 6.90 15.89 9.58
N LYS A 101 7.65 16.80 10.22
CA LYS A 101 8.29 17.94 9.55
C LYS A 101 9.25 17.49 8.44
N LYS A 102 9.78 16.26 8.52
CA LYS A 102 10.71 15.71 7.54
C LYS A 102 10.02 15.02 6.35
N ALA A 103 8.69 14.83 6.38
CA ALA A 103 7.94 14.34 5.23
C ALA A 103 8.07 15.32 4.05
N THR A 104 8.10 14.80 2.83
CA THR A 104 8.29 15.60 1.62
C THR A 104 6.94 16.07 1.07
N ILE A 105 6.84 17.32 0.62
CA ILE A 105 5.59 17.88 0.09
C ILE A 105 5.51 17.66 -1.43
N ILE A 106 4.34 17.22 -1.89
CA ILE A 106 3.94 17.23 -3.29
C ILE A 106 3.44 18.63 -3.65
N ILE A 107 4.15 19.33 -4.52
CA ILE A 107 3.75 20.64 -5.05
C ILE A 107 3.00 20.49 -6.40
N PRO A 108 2.25 21.52 -6.85
CA PRO A 108 1.48 21.46 -8.10
C PRO A 108 2.24 20.94 -9.31
N THR A 109 3.47 21.42 -9.52
CA THR A 109 4.28 21.04 -10.68
C THR A 109 4.70 19.56 -10.66
N HIS A 110 4.75 18.89 -9.51
CA HIS A 110 5.02 17.44 -9.48
C HIS A 110 3.91 16.65 -10.18
N LYS A 111 2.64 17.07 -10.06
CA LYS A 111 1.51 16.43 -10.75
C LYS A 111 1.61 16.63 -12.27
N LEU A 112 2.00 17.84 -12.68
CA LEU A 112 2.21 18.16 -14.10
C LEU A 112 3.39 17.34 -14.67
N LEU A 113 4.49 17.21 -13.92
CA LEU A 113 5.63 16.38 -14.31
C LEU A 113 5.25 14.91 -14.44
N ASP A 114 4.49 14.37 -13.48
CA ASP A 114 4.03 12.97 -13.51
C ASP A 114 3.18 12.71 -14.76
N ALA A 115 2.26 13.64 -15.09
CA ALA A 115 1.47 13.57 -16.31
C ALA A 115 2.31 13.72 -17.59
N ALA A 116 3.30 14.61 -17.61
CA ALA A 116 4.21 14.79 -18.73
C ALA A 116 5.05 13.52 -18.99
N TYR A 117 5.64 12.94 -17.94
CA TYR A 117 6.43 11.72 -18.03
C TYR A 117 5.61 10.51 -18.47
N GLU A 118 4.38 10.35 -17.98
CA GLU A 118 3.52 9.26 -18.45
C GLU A 118 3.07 9.48 -19.91
N LYS A 119 2.79 10.73 -20.31
CA LYS A 119 2.46 11.04 -21.71
C LYS A 119 3.64 10.71 -22.65
N SER A 120 4.87 11.05 -22.26
CA SER A 120 6.06 10.83 -23.08
C SER A 120 6.42 9.35 -23.26
N LYS A 121 5.95 8.46 -22.37
CA LYS A 121 6.21 7.00 -22.47
C LYS A 121 5.34 6.27 -23.49
N GLY A 122 4.31 6.91 -24.06
CA GLY A 122 3.45 6.29 -25.09
C GLY A 122 2.82 4.98 -24.60
N ASP A 123 3.08 3.87 -25.29
CA ASP A 123 2.57 2.54 -24.94
C ASP A 123 3.32 1.88 -23.76
N LYS A 124 4.51 2.39 -23.41
CA LYS A 124 5.33 1.90 -22.28
C LYS A 124 4.98 2.59 -20.96
N LYS A 125 3.73 3.05 -20.82
CA LYS A 125 3.25 3.67 -19.59
C LYS A 125 3.33 2.71 -18.41
N ILE A 126 3.75 3.24 -17.27
CA ILE A 126 3.74 2.48 -16.02
C ILE A 126 2.29 2.32 -15.53
N GLY A 127 1.46 3.34 -15.77
CA GLY A 127 0.14 3.45 -15.17
C GLY A 127 0.21 4.21 -13.85
N SER A 128 0.93 5.33 -13.82
CA SER A 128 1.02 6.20 -12.63
C SER A 128 -0.37 6.66 -12.18
N THR A 129 -0.48 6.96 -10.88
CA THR A 129 -1.69 7.56 -10.30
C THR A 129 -1.88 9.03 -10.67
N LEU A 130 -0.88 9.64 -11.32
CA LEU A 130 -0.87 11.06 -11.73
C LEU A 130 -1.00 12.01 -10.53
N LYS A 131 -0.54 11.55 -9.36
CA LYS A 131 -0.56 12.31 -8.10
C LYS A 131 0.78 12.98 -7.78
N GLY A 132 1.79 12.85 -8.66
CA GLY A 132 3.10 13.48 -8.44
C GLY A 132 4.06 12.66 -7.58
N ILE A 133 3.77 11.38 -7.32
CA ILE A 133 4.57 10.53 -6.41
C ILE A 133 6.00 10.39 -6.92
N GLY A 134 6.17 9.96 -8.18
CA GLY A 134 7.47 9.73 -8.79
C GLY A 134 8.35 10.99 -8.80
N PRO A 135 7.88 12.11 -9.39
CA PRO A 135 8.64 13.36 -9.37
C PRO A 135 8.99 13.85 -7.96
N THR A 136 8.09 13.70 -6.98
CA THR A 136 8.39 14.10 -5.61
C THR A 136 9.51 13.26 -4.99
N TYR A 137 9.52 11.94 -5.20
CA TYR A 137 10.62 11.09 -4.73
C TYR A 137 11.91 11.36 -5.52
N GLN A 138 11.85 11.67 -6.82
CA GLN A 138 13.02 12.10 -7.60
C GLN A 138 13.66 13.35 -7.00
N ASP A 139 12.88 14.35 -6.63
CA ASP A 139 13.40 15.56 -6.00
C ASP A 139 13.89 15.35 -4.58
N LYS A 140 13.26 14.42 -3.82
CA LYS A 140 13.74 14.02 -2.49
C LYS A 140 15.15 13.43 -2.59
N ILE A 141 15.37 12.48 -3.50
CA ILE A 141 16.67 11.86 -3.74
C ILE A 141 17.65 12.86 -4.39
N GLY A 142 17.15 13.72 -5.26
CA GLY A 142 17.90 14.82 -5.88
C GLY A 142 18.26 15.96 -4.92
N ARG A 143 17.76 15.93 -3.68
CA ARG A 143 18.00 16.93 -2.61
C ARG A 143 17.51 18.33 -2.96
N VAL A 144 16.40 18.43 -3.70
CA VAL A 144 15.77 19.70 -4.07
C VAL A 144 14.31 19.82 -3.63
N ALA A 145 13.72 18.72 -3.13
CA ALA A 145 12.32 18.74 -2.71
C ALA A 145 12.09 19.58 -1.46
N LEU A 146 10.89 20.18 -1.37
CA LEU A 146 10.39 20.81 -0.16
C LEU A 146 9.89 19.76 0.85
N ARG A 147 10.09 20.03 2.13
CA ARG A 147 9.56 19.24 3.24
C ARG A 147 8.47 20.00 3.98
N VAL A 148 7.71 19.28 4.80
CA VAL A 148 6.66 19.87 5.64
C VAL A 148 7.20 20.97 6.55
N GLY A 149 8.40 20.79 7.11
CA GLY A 149 9.04 21.81 7.93
C GLY A 149 9.36 23.11 7.19
N ASP A 150 9.57 23.06 5.86
CA ASP A 150 9.90 24.26 5.08
C ASP A 150 8.73 25.25 5.03
N ILE A 151 7.47 24.80 5.18
CA ILE A 151 6.29 25.69 5.13
C ILE A 151 6.23 26.67 6.32
N LEU A 152 7.02 26.41 7.36
CA LEU A 152 7.13 27.21 8.56
C LEU A 152 8.26 28.26 8.47
N ALA A 153 9.11 28.18 7.44
CA ALA A 153 10.22 29.10 7.26
C ALA A 153 9.78 30.38 6.54
N ASP A 154 10.39 31.51 6.91
CA ASP A 154 10.12 32.82 6.29
C ASP A 154 10.47 32.82 4.79
N ASP A 155 11.45 32.02 4.39
CA ASP A 155 11.94 31.87 3.01
C ASP A 155 11.17 30.81 2.18
N PHE A 156 10.06 30.26 2.71
CA PHE A 156 9.30 29.20 2.03
C PHE A 156 8.89 29.58 0.60
N GLN A 157 8.43 30.81 0.39
CA GLN A 157 7.97 31.28 -0.92
C GLN A 157 9.11 31.29 -1.96
N GLU A 158 10.32 31.67 -1.54
CA GLU A 158 11.51 31.68 -2.40
C GLU A 158 11.93 30.26 -2.78
N LYS A 159 11.96 29.34 -1.79
CA LYS A 159 12.23 27.92 -2.02
C LYS A 159 11.22 27.29 -2.98
N TYR A 160 9.94 27.60 -2.77
CA TYR A 160 8.85 27.14 -3.64
C TYR A 160 9.04 27.63 -5.07
N GLN A 161 9.27 28.93 -5.26
CA GLN A 161 9.46 29.52 -6.58
C GLN A 161 10.67 28.93 -7.31
N THR A 162 11.78 28.75 -6.59
CA THR A 162 13.00 28.13 -7.14
C THR A 162 12.73 26.72 -7.68
N LEU A 163 11.99 25.91 -6.91
CA LEU A 163 11.63 24.56 -7.33
C LEU A 163 10.64 24.56 -8.52
N VAL A 164 9.66 25.46 -8.51
CA VAL A 164 8.71 25.63 -9.62
C VAL A 164 9.42 26.02 -10.92
N GLU A 165 10.36 26.97 -10.90
CA GLU A 165 11.09 27.39 -12.10
C GLU A 165 11.96 26.26 -12.68
N LYS A 166 12.59 25.45 -11.81
CA LYS A 166 13.26 24.21 -12.23
C LYS A 166 12.27 23.28 -12.95
N HIS A 167 11.08 23.08 -12.39
CA HIS A 167 10.07 22.20 -13.00
C HIS A 167 9.50 22.75 -14.30
N LYS A 168 9.28 24.06 -14.41
CA LYS A 168 8.86 24.70 -15.67
C LYS A 168 9.89 24.49 -16.77
N THR A 169 11.17 24.55 -16.43
CA THR A 169 12.25 24.24 -17.39
C THR A 169 12.11 22.81 -17.92
N ILE A 170 11.88 21.83 -17.05
CA ILE A 170 11.66 20.43 -17.48
C ILE A 170 10.36 20.31 -18.29
N LEU A 171 9.25 20.88 -17.83
CA LEU A 171 7.94 20.81 -18.50
C LEU A 171 7.97 21.45 -19.90
N SER A 172 8.78 22.49 -20.10
CA SER A 172 8.98 23.12 -21.41
C SER A 172 9.62 22.18 -22.43
N PHE A 173 10.56 21.31 -22.00
CA PHE A 173 11.14 20.28 -22.86
C PHE A 173 10.09 19.27 -23.35
N TYR A 174 9.07 18.98 -22.52
CA TYR A 174 7.95 18.12 -22.88
C TYR A 174 6.80 18.84 -23.58
N GLU A 175 6.93 20.16 -23.83
CA GLU A 175 5.87 21.01 -24.37
C GLU A 175 4.55 20.85 -23.59
N PHE A 176 4.65 20.69 -22.27
CA PHE A 176 3.50 20.39 -21.43
C PHE A 176 2.75 21.67 -21.02
N ASP A 177 1.43 21.66 -21.16
CA ASP A 177 0.58 22.81 -20.85
C ASP A 177 0.59 23.15 -19.35
N LEU A 178 0.73 24.43 -19.04
CA LEU A 178 0.75 24.99 -17.69
C LEU A 178 -0.50 25.79 -17.34
N ALA A 179 -1.54 25.81 -18.20
CA ALA A 179 -2.75 26.61 -17.99
C ALA A 179 -3.41 26.36 -16.62
N GLN A 180 -3.32 25.13 -16.09
CA GLN A 180 -3.90 24.76 -14.79
C GLN A 180 -3.01 25.12 -13.59
N LEU A 181 -1.75 25.51 -13.80
CA LEU A 181 -0.80 25.71 -12.70
C LEU A 181 -1.31 26.74 -11.70
N GLN A 182 -1.79 27.90 -12.15
CA GLN A 182 -2.25 28.98 -11.27
C GLN A 182 -3.40 28.53 -10.34
N GLU A 183 -4.35 27.75 -10.84
CA GLU A 183 -5.45 27.22 -10.03
C GLU A 183 -4.95 26.19 -9.01
N LEU A 184 -4.05 25.30 -9.43
CA LEU A 184 -3.43 24.31 -8.55
C LEU A 184 -2.61 24.98 -7.45
N GLU A 185 -1.91 26.08 -7.76
CA GLU A 185 -1.15 26.88 -6.80
C GLU A 185 -2.05 27.54 -5.75
N ARG A 186 -3.17 28.14 -6.18
CA ARG A 186 -4.15 28.71 -5.24
C ARG A 186 -4.62 27.66 -4.23
N ALA A 187 -5.07 26.51 -4.71
CA ALA A 187 -5.52 25.42 -3.84
C ALA A 187 -4.39 24.88 -2.94
N PHE A 188 -3.17 24.84 -3.45
CA PHE A 188 -1.99 24.42 -2.70
C PHE A 188 -1.68 25.37 -1.55
N PHE A 189 -1.60 26.68 -1.78
CA PHE A 189 -1.31 27.65 -0.72
C PHE A 189 -2.40 27.73 0.34
N GLU A 190 -3.69 27.64 -0.05
CA GLU A 190 -4.80 27.48 0.90
C GLU A 190 -4.69 26.21 1.76
N ALA A 191 -4.14 25.13 1.20
CA ALA A 191 -3.90 23.90 1.93
C ALA A 191 -2.64 23.97 2.82
N VAL A 192 -1.62 24.72 2.40
CA VAL A 192 -0.43 25.02 3.22
C VAL A 192 -0.82 25.81 4.48
N ASP A 193 -1.67 26.83 4.35
CA ASP A 193 -2.18 27.57 5.51
C ASP A 193 -2.91 26.67 6.50
N PHE A 194 -3.74 25.75 5.99
CA PHE A 194 -4.38 24.74 6.83
C PHE A 194 -3.36 23.80 7.50
N PHE A 195 -2.34 23.35 6.77
CA PHE A 195 -1.27 22.47 7.28
C PHE A 195 -0.51 23.08 8.46
N ARG A 196 -0.27 24.40 8.44
CA ARG A 196 0.36 25.12 9.56
C ARG A 196 -0.42 25.00 10.87
N THR A 197 -1.71 24.65 10.81
CA THR A 197 -2.56 24.46 11.99
C THR A 197 -2.56 23.04 12.56
N LEU A 198 -1.93 22.09 11.87
CA LEU A 198 -1.81 20.69 12.26
C LEU A 198 -0.62 20.46 13.20
N ASN A 199 -0.57 19.29 13.85
CA ASN A 199 0.57 18.93 14.69
C ASN A 199 1.76 18.51 13.82
N LEU A 200 2.64 19.45 13.54
CA LEU A 200 3.88 19.20 12.81
C LEU A 200 4.99 18.88 13.82
N VAL A 201 5.48 17.64 13.80
CA VAL A 201 6.39 17.09 14.83
C VAL A 201 7.66 16.54 14.22
N ASP A 202 8.67 16.37 15.06
CA ASP A 202 9.87 15.59 14.74
C ASP A 202 9.56 14.11 15.00
N SER A 203 8.88 13.49 14.02
CA SER A 203 8.20 12.19 14.17
C SER A 203 9.09 11.05 14.63
N GLU A 204 10.38 11.08 14.28
CA GLU A 204 11.32 10.06 14.72
C GLU A 204 11.50 10.03 16.24
N TYR A 205 11.43 11.19 16.90
CA TYR A 205 11.49 11.25 18.36
C TYR A 205 10.17 10.74 18.95
N GLU A 206 9.02 11.20 18.44
CA GLU A 206 7.70 10.74 18.90
C GLU A 206 7.57 9.21 18.87
N VAL A 207 7.95 8.58 17.76
CA VAL A 207 7.90 7.11 17.62
C VAL A 207 8.84 6.43 18.62
N ASN A 208 10.09 6.90 18.74
CA ASN A 208 11.05 6.27 19.66
C ASN A 208 10.71 6.52 21.15
N ASP A 209 10.10 7.66 21.48
CA ASP A 209 9.63 7.98 22.82
C ASP A 209 8.44 7.10 23.20
N HIS A 210 7.50 6.85 22.28
CA HIS A 210 6.45 5.85 22.47
C HIS A 210 7.04 4.45 22.72
N LEU A 211 8.01 4.02 21.92
CA LEU A 211 8.66 2.71 22.10
C LEU A 211 9.43 2.61 23.43
N THR A 212 10.04 3.70 23.89
CA THR A 212 10.81 3.75 25.15
C THR A 212 9.89 3.81 26.37
N SER A 213 8.76 4.50 26.27
CA SER A 213 7.72 4.59 27.32
C SER A 213 6.85 3.34 27.45
N GLY A 214 7.12 2.28 26.68
CA GLY A 214 6.42 1.01 26.80
C GLY A 214 5.15 0.90 25.94
N LYS A 215 4.84 1.91 25.11
CA LYS A 215 3.69 1.87 24.21
C LYS A 215 3.91 0.91 23.05
N LYS A 216 2.80 0.36 22.54
CA LYS A 216 2.75 -0.51 21.36
C LYS A 216 2.53 0.33 20.11
N VAL A 217 3.39 0.14 19.11
CA VAL A 217 3.36 0.88 17.85
C VAL A 217 3.19 -0.10 16.69
N LEU A 218 2.23 0.18 15.80
CA LEU A 218 2.02 -0.54 14.54
C LEU A 218 2.45 0.35 13.37
N ALA A 219 3.44 -0.09 12.60
CA ALA A 219 3.84 0.53 11.35
C ALA A 219 2.93 0.04 10.21
N GLU A 220 2.17 0.95 9.61
CA GLU A 220 1.24 0.67 8.51
C GLU A 220 1.92 0.91 7.16
N GLY A 221 2.08 -0.16 6.37
CA GLY A 221 2.58 -0.11 5.00
C GLY A 221 1.49 0.26 4.00
N ALA A 222 1.89 0.94 2.92
CA ALA A 222 1.06 1.19 1.75
C ALA A 222 1.51 0.31 0.57
N GLN A 223 0.66 0.14 -0.46
CA GLN A 223 0.98 -0.73 -1.63
C GLN A 223 1.36 -2.17 -1.20
N GLY A 224 2.14 -2.90 -1.99
CA GLY A 224 2.60 -4.25 -1.65
C GLY A 224 4.08 -4.43 -1.98
N SER A 225 4.70 -5.47 -1.43
CA SER A 225 6.13 -5.79 -1.56
C SER A 225 6.59 -5.86 -3.02
N LEU A 226 5.78 -6.40 -3.92
CA LEU A 226 6.15 -6.56 -5.33
C LEU A 226 6.02 -5.26 -6.15
N LEU A 227 5.62 -4.16 -5.50
CA LEU A 227 5.66 -2.80 -6.01
C LEU A 227 6.80 -1.97 -5.39
N ASP A 228 7.69 -2.58 -4.61
CA ASP A 228 8.87 -1.91 -4.05
C ASP A 228 9.79 -1.37 -5.15
N ILE A 229 10.41 -0.20 -4.92
CA ILE A 229 11.28 0.44 -5.92
C ILE A 229 12.54 -0.38 -6.25
N ASP A 230 13.07 -1.14 -5.28
CA ASP A 230 14.30 -1.93 -5.43
C ASP A 230 14.00 -3.41 -5.70
N PHE A 231 13.01 -3.95 -4.98
CA PHE A 231 12.73 -5.40 -4.94
C PHE A 231 11.42 -5.78 -5.64
N GLY A 232 10.69 -4.83 -6.20
CA GLY A 232 9.49 -5.09 -6.98
C GLY A 232 9.80 -5.42 -8.44
N SER A 233 8.73 -5.51 -9.24
CA SER A 233 8.85 -5.76 -10.69
C SER A 233 9.25 -4.50 -11.47
N TYR A 234 10.46 -3.97 -11.24
CA TYR A 234 10.95 -2.73 -11.85
C TYR A 234 10.94 -2.81 -13.39
N PRO A 235 10.51 -1.75 -14.13
CA PRO A 235 10.15 -0.40 -13.66
C PRO A 235 8.68 -0.24 -13.25
N PHE A 236 7.89 -1.31 -13.23
CA PHE A 236 6.46 -1.28 -12.95
C PHE A 236 6.17 -1.33 -11.44
N VAL A 237 6.72 -0.37 -10.72
CA VAL A 237 6.76 -0.29 -9.26
C VAL A 237 6.37 1.11 -8.79
N THR A 238 6.19 1.29 -7.47
CA THR A 238 6.11 2.64 -6.89
C THR A 238 7.51 3.18 -6.61
N SER A 239 7.61 4.45 -6.20
CA SER A 239 8.89 5.14 -6.00
C SER A 239 9.34 5.16 -4.54
N SER A 240 8.76 4.29 -3.71
CA SER A 240 9.05 4.15 -2.29
C SER A 240 9.41 2.71 -1.94
N SER A 241 10.10 2.54 -0.82
CA SER A 241 10.34 1.22 -0.26
C SER A 241 9.08 0.71 0.45
N THR A 242 8.44 -0.31 -0.09
CA THR A 242 7.23 -0.93 0.48
C THR A 242 7.53 -2.06 1.45
N MET A 243 8.80 -2.48 1.53
CA MET A 243 9.29 -3.50 2.45
C MET A 243 9.33 -3.05 3.92
N ALA A 244 9.49 -3.99 4.85
CA ALA A 244 9.61 -3.77 6.29
C ALA A 244 10.78 -2.83 6.64
N ALA A 245 11.88 -2.89 5.89
CA ALA A 245 13.01 -1.96 6.04
C ALA A 245 12.60 -0.49 5.80
N GLY A 246 11.55 -0.25 5.01
CA GLY A 246 10.95 1.06 4.82
C GLY A 246 10.37 1.65 6.12
N ALA A 247 9.96 0.82 7.08
CA ALA A 247 9.53 1.30 8.40
C ALA A 247 10.70 1.95 9.17
N CYS A 248 11.89 1.37 9.07
CA CYS A 248 13.09 1.90 9.71
C CYS A 248 13.44 3.29 9.16
N THR A 249 13.55 3.42 7.84
CA THR A 249 13.94 4.67 7.18
C THR A 249 12.81 5.71 7.17
N GLY A 250 11.56 5.26 7.19
CA GLY A 250 10.36 6.09 7.12
C GLY A 250 9.83 6.58 8.45
N LEU A 251 10.24 5.98 9.58
CA LEU A 251 9.86 6.37 10.94
C LEU A 251 11.06 6.69 11.85
N GLY A 252 12.29 6.51 11.37
CA GLY A 252 13.49 6.77 12.17
C GLY A 252 13.71 5.75 13.29
N VAL A 253 13.40 4.48 13.03
CA VAL A 253 13.52 3.39 14.01
C VAL A 253 14.69 2.48 13.64
N ALA A 254 15.46 2.05 14.64
CA ALA A 254 16.58 1.13 14.43
C ALA A 254 16.09 -0.25 13.98
N PRO A 255 16.77 -0.93 13.03
CA PRO A 255 16.34 -2.26 12.56
C PRO A 255 16.15 -3.31 13.66
N SER A 256 16.95 -3.26 14.74
CA SER A 256 16.85 -4.18 15.89
C SER A 256 15.56 -3.99 16.72
N LYS A 257 14.81 -2.91 16.47
CA LYS A 257 13.53 -2.62 17.13
C LYS A 257 12.32 -3.17 16.37
N ILE A 258 12.49 -3.75 15.18
CA ILE A 258 11.40 -4.45 14.50
C ILE A 258 11.01 -5.71 15.30
N GLY A 259 9.70 -5.83 15.56
CA GLY A 259 9.03 -6.93 16.24
C GLY A 259 8.39 -7.89 15.26
N GLU A 260 7.09 -8.08 15.40
CA GLU A 260 6.30 -8.89 14.48
C GLU A 260 6.19 -8.21 13.12
N VAL A 261 6.22 -9.01 12.05
CA VAL A 261 5.98 -8.56 10.68
C VAL A 261 4.79 -9.32 10.15
N PHE A 262 3.66 -8.64 10.07
CA PHE A 262 2.39 -9.14 9.55
C PHE A 262 2.36 -8.99 8.03
N GLY A 263 2.42 -10.12 7.34
CA GLY A 263 2.34 -10.19 5.88
C GLY A 263 0.92 -10.47 5.41
N ILE A 264 0.32 -9.51 4.72
CA ILE A 264 -1.05 -9.62 4.22
C ILE A 264 -1.03 -10.01 2.75
N PHE A 265 -1.83 -10.99 2.38
CA PHE A 265 -1.98 -11.43 1.01
C PHE A 265 -3.43 -11.85 0.76
N LYS A 266 -3.90 -11.81 -0.49
CA LYS A 266 -5.19 -12.39 -0.86
C LYS A 266 -5.04 -13.89 -1.15
N ALA A 267 -6.13 -14.65 -1.05
CA ALA A 267 -6.18 -16.06 -1.48
C ALA A 267 -5.90 -16.27 -2.99
N TYR A 268 -5.78 -15.19 -3.74
CA TYR A 268 -5.44 -15.10 -5.17
C TYR A 268 -4.58 -13.86 -5.39
N CYS A 269 -4.17 -13.58 -6.62
CA CYS A 269 -3.35 -12.41 -6.94
C CYS A 269 -4.16 -11.36 -7.72
N THR A 270 -3.84 -10.08 -7.47
CA THR A 270 -4.38 -8.96 -8.24
C THR A 270 -3.31 -7.94 -8.55
N ARG A 271 -3.42 -7.26 -9.70
CA ARG A 271 -2.53 -6.15 -10.09
C ARG A 271 -3.32 -5.03 -10.78
N VAL A 272 -3.12 -3.78 -10.35
CA VAL A 272 -3.84 -2.62 -10.93
C VAL A 272 -3.15 -2.09 -12.18
N GLY A 273 -1.83 -1.92 -12.13
CA GLY A 273 -1.02 -1.30 -13.19
C GLY A 273 -0.47 -2.31 -14.19
N SER A 274 0.29 -1.78 -15.15
CA SER A 274 1.08 -2.56 -16.10
C SER A 274 2.16 -3.38 -15.39
N GLY A 275 2.85 -4.23 -16.15
CA GLY A 275 4.00 -5.01 -15.70
C GLY A 275 3.75 -6.51 -15.61
N PRO A 276 4.78 -7.31 -15.32
CA PRO A 276 4.71 -8.76 -15.33
C PRO A 276 3.72 -9.28 -14.28
N PHE A 277 2.91 -10.25 -14.66
CA PHE A 277 2.00 -10.93 -13.76
C PHE A 277 1.90 -12.38 -14.21
N PRO A 278 2.86 -13.24 -13.82
CA PRO A 278 2.98 -14.59 -14.39
C PRO A 278 1.71 -15.42 -14.27
N THR A 279 0.96 -15.23 -13.18
CA THR A 279 -0.27 -15.97 -12.87
C THR A 279 -1.54 -15.29 -13.37
N GLU A 280 -1.45 -14.26 -14.21
CA GLU A 280 -2.61 -13.56 -14.76
C GLU A 280 -3.51 -14.50 -15.58
N LEU A 281 -4.82 -14.33 -15.39
CA LEU A 281 -5.85 -15.06 -16.11
C LEU A 281 -6.50 -14.17 -17.16
N PHE A 282 -6.57 -14.68 -18.38
CA PHE A 282 -7.20 -14.05 -19.53
C PHE A 282 -8.49 -14.77 -19.97
N ASP A 283 -8.94 -15.73 -19.16
CA ASP A 283 -10.08 -16.59 -19.40
C ASP A 283 -11.29 -16.22 -18.53
N VAL A 284 -12.30 -17.08 -18.55
CA VAL A 284 -13.55 -16.90 -17.79
C VAL A 284 -13.32 -16.92 -16.28
N ASP A 285 -12.31 -17.64 -15.79
CA ASP A 285 -11.99 -17.71 -14.37
C ASP A 285 -11.47 -16.36 -13.88
N GLY A 286 -10.59 -15.72 -14.68
CA GLY A 286 -10.08 -14.38 -14.39
C GLY A 286 -11.19 -13.33 -14.30
N GLU A 287 -12.17 -13.36 -15.20
CA GLU A 287 -13.31 -12.44 -15.18
C GLU A 287 -14.27 -12.74 -14.01
N ALA A 288 -14.56 -14.02 -13.76
CA ALA A 288 -15.41 -14.44 -12.64
C ALA A 288 -14.81 -14.01 -11.29
N MET A 289 -13.50 -14.23 -11.10
CA MET A 289 -12.75 -13.80 -9.93
C MET A 289 -12.76 -12.28 -9.75
N ARG A 290 -12.59 -11.53 -10.85
CA ARG A 290 -12.65 -10.05 -10.82
C ARG A 290 -14.01 -9.55 -10.35
N LYS A 291 -15.09 -10.13 -10.91
CA LYS A 291 -16.46 -9.76 -10.58
C LYS A 291 -16.79 -10.08 -9.13
N GLU A 292 -16.50 -11.31 -8.69
CA GLU A 292 -16.78 -11.77 -7.32
C GLU A 292 -15.99 -10.96 -6.29
N GLY A 293 -14.71 -10.69 -6.54
CA GLY A 293 -13.87 -9.89 -5.65
C GLY A 293 -14.12 -8.38 -5.70
N ASN A 294 -15.04 -7.90 -6.56
CA ASN A 294 -15.24 -6.49 -6.87
C ASN A 294 -13.91 -5.75 -7.14
N GLU A 295 -13.09 -6.34 -8.01
CA GLU A 295 -11.71 -5.94 -8.23
C GLU A 295 -11.58 -4.75 -9.19
N PHE A 296 -12.05 -3.60 -8.71
CA PHE A 296 -12.00 -2.32 -9.40
C PHE A 296 -11.30 -1.27 -8.51
N GLY A 297 -10.48 -0.40 -9.12
CA GLY A 297 -9.80 0.65 -8.40
C GLY A 297 -10.78 1.62 -7.73
N SER A 298 -10.68 1.82 -6.41
CA SER A 298 -11.58 2.70 -5.64
C SER A 298 -11.55 4.16 -6.09
N THR A 299 -10.42 4.64 -6.60
CA THR A 299 -10.26 6.03 -7.07
C THR A 299 -10.51 6.17 -8.57
N THR A 300 -10.10 5.19 -9.38
CA THR A 300 -10.07 5.31 -10.85
C THR A 300 -11.16 4.49 -11.55
N GLY A 301 -11.81 3.56 -10.86
CA GLY A 301 -12.75 2.59 -11.44
C GLY A 301 -12.10 1.57 -12.38
N ARG A 302 -10.78 1.57 -12.56
CA ARG A 302 -10.11 0.67 -13.50
C ARG A 302 -10.22 -0.79 -13.06
N PRO A 303 -10.57 -1.73 -13.96
CA PRO A 303 -10.58 -3.16 -13.64
C PRO A 303 -9.16 -3.60 -13.31
N ARG A 304 -9.03 -4.43 -12.27
CA ARG A 304 -7.75 -5.01 -11.87
C ARG A 304 -7.55 -6.34 -12.59
N ARG A 305 -6.30 -6.61 -12.94
CA ARG A 305 -5.85 -7.90 -13.44
C ARG A 305 -5.95 -8.90 -12.30
N CYS A 306 -6.45 -10.10 -12.58
CA CYS A 306 -6.68 -11.15 -11.58
C CYS A 306 -5.93 -12.41 -12.01
N GLY A 307 -5.48 -13.18 -11.03
CA GLY A 307 -4.67 -14.37 -11.25
C GLY A 307 -4.70 -15.30 -10.04
N TRP A 308 -4.31 -16.56 -10.23
CA TRP A 308 -4.22 -17.52 -9.14
C TRP A 308 -3.14 -17.14 -8.12
N ILE A 309 -3.16 -17.77 -6.95
CA ILE A 309 -2.13 -17.56 -5.93
C ILE A 309 -0.74 -17.94 -6.46
N ASP A 310 0.27 -17.15 -6.08
CA ASP A 310 1.63 -17.27 -6.58
C ASP A 310 2.62 -17.56 -5.44
N LEU A 311 3.02 -18.83 -5.28
CA LEU A 311 3.91 -19.22 -4.19
C LEU A 311 5.35 -18.71 -4.36
N PRO A 312 6.02 -18.82 -5.54
CA PRO A 312 7.34 -18.22 -5.72
C PRO A 312 7.39 -16.74 -5.34
N ALA A 313 6.38 -15.96 -5.75
CA ALA A 313 6.31 -14.54 -5.42
C ALA A 313 6.06 -14.29 -3.93
N LEU A 314 5.17 -15.06 -3.28
CA LEU A 314 4.93 -14.95 -1.83
C LEU A 314 6.16 -15.36 -1.01
N LYS A 315 6.84 -16.47 -1.36
CA LYS A 315 8.08 -16.92 -0.70
C LYS A 315 9.14 -15.81 -0.75
N TYR A 316 9.28 -15.14 -1.90
CA TYR A 316 10.18 -14.01 -2.08
C TYR A 316 9.83 -12.84 -1.15
N SER A 317 8.57 -12.39 -1.14
CA SER A 317 8.12 -11.31 -0.27
C SER A 317 8.26 -11.64 1.22
N ILE A 318 7.98 -12.89 1.62
CA ILE A 318 8.15 -13.37 3.00
C ILE A 318 9.60 -13.29 3.44
N MET A 319 10.51 -13.81 2.61
CA MET A 319 11.95 -13.84 2.88
C MET A 319 12.51 -12.43 3.09
N ILE A 320 12.23 -11.49 2.18
CA ILE A 320 12.78 -10.13 2.25
C ILE A 320 12.28 -9.37 3.48
N ASN A 321 11.01 -9.55 3.82
CA ASN A 321 10.38 -8.81 4.90
C ASN A 321 10.60 -9.45 6.28
N GLY A 322 11.07 -10.70 6.35
CA GLY A 322 11.15 -11.44 7.60
C GLY A 322 9.78 -11.64 8.24
N VAL A 323 8.77 -11.99 7.42
CA VAL A 323 7.38 -12.13 7.87
C VAL A 323 7.28 -13.18 8.96
N THR A 324 6.66 -12.82 10.09
CA THR A 324 6.46 -13.72 11.23
C THR A 324 5.08 -14.36 11.23
N GLN A 325 4.09 -13.67 10.67
CA GLN A 325 2.70 -14.14 10.60
C GLN A 325 2.03 -13.69 9.31
N LEU A 326 1.22 -14.58 8.73
CA LEU A 326 0.48 -14.33 7.50
C LEU A 326 -1.01 -14.09 7.79
N PHE A 327 -1.59 -13.14 7.08
CA PHE A 327 -3.03 -12.87 7.11
C PHE A 327 -3.60 -13.00 5.69
N MET A 328 -4.40 -14.04 5.49
CA MET A 328 -5.01 -14.36 4.21
C MET A 328 -6.35 -13.65 4.07
N MET A 329 -6.49 -12.86 3.00
CA MET A 329 -7.67 -12.04 2.75
C MET A 329 -8.48 -12.59 1.58
N LYS A 330 -9.78 -12.26 1.57
CA LYS A 330 -10.70 -12.59 0.48
C LYS A 330 -10.76 -14.08 0.12
N ALA A 331 -10.83 -14.95 1.13
CA ALA A 331 -11.09 -16.36 0.87
C ALA A 331 -12.45 -16.52 0.17
N ASP A 332 -13.48 -15.79 0.59
CA ASP A 332 -14.83 -15.81 0.02
C ASP A 332 -14.92 -15.64 -1.51
N VAL A 333 -13.94 -14.99 -2.13
CA VAL A 333 -13.93 -14.81 -3.60
C VAL A 333 -13.73 -16.13 -4.34
N LEU A 334 -13.11 -17.13 -3.72
CA LEU A 334 -12.92 -18.43 -4.37
C LEU A 334 -14.06 -19.44 -4.07
N ASN A 335 -15.14 -19.00 -3.41
CA ASN A 335 -16.36 -19.80 -3.18
C ASN A 335 -16.99 -20.31 -4.48
N ILE A 336 -16.70 -19.67 -5.61
CA ILE A 336 -17.31 -19.95 -6.92
C ILE A 336 -16.56 -21.01 -7.74
N PHE A 337 -15.45 -21.55 -7.24
CA PHE A 337 -14.62 -22.50 -7.98
C PHE A 337 -14.69 -23.90 -7.36
N GLU A 338 -14.95 -24.91 -8.21
CA GLU A 338 -14.86 -26.34 -7.84
C GLU A 338 -13.39 -26.79 -7.70
N GLU A 339 -12.49 -26.15 -8.44
CA GLU A 339 -11.05 -26.41 -8.41
C GLU A 339 -10.28 -25.09 -8.31
N ILE A 340 -9.26 -25.06 -7.46
CA ILE A 340 -8.37 -23.92 -7.29
C ILE A 340 -6.97 -24.30 -7.77
N LYS A 341 -6.35 -23.41 -8.55
CA LYS A 341 -4.97 -23.57 -9.00
C LYS A 341 -4.03 -22.76 -8.13
N ILE A 342 -2.86 -23.32 -7.85
CA ILE A 342 -1.80 -22.70 -7.05
C ILE A 342 -0.51 -22.76 -7.88
N CYS A 343 0.08 -21.60 -8.19
CA CYS A 343 1.35 -21.57 -8.89
C CYS A 343 2.47 -22.00 -7.94
N THR A 344 3.19 -23.06 -8.31
CA THR A 344 4.27 -23.65 -7.50
C THR A 344 5.64 -23.31 -8.05
N HIS A 345 5.75 -23.17 -9.38
CA HIS A 345 6.98 -22.91 -10.10
C HIS A 345 6.68 -22.03 -11.31
N TYR A 346 7.72 -21.44 -11.88
CA TYR A 346 7.68 -20.87 -13.21
C TYR A 346 8.52 -21.73 -14.16
N GLU A 347 8.05 -21.90 -15.39
CA GLU A 347 8.79 -22.47 -16.50
C GLU A 347 9.31 -21.32 -17.38
N LEU A 348 10.63 -21.21 -17.49
CA LEU A 348 11.31 -20.18 -18.27
C LEU A 348 11.36 -20.56 -19.76
N PRO A 349 11.66 -19.61 -20.67
CA PRO A 349 11.74 -19.89 -22.11
C PRO A 349 12.75 -20.97 -22.50
N ASP A 350 13.80 -21.18 -21.70
CA ASP A 350 14.79 -22.24 -21.88
C ASP A 350 14.32 -23.63 -21.40
N GLY A 351 13.09 -23.72 -20.88
CA GLY A 351 12.47 -24.93 -20.33
C GLY A 351 12.86 -25.24 -18.89
N SER A 352 13.72 -24.42 -18.26
CA SER A 352 14.07 -24.59 -16.85
C SER A 352 12.89 -24.25 -15.94
N ARG A 353 12.83 -24.92 -14.78
CA ARG A 353 11.79 -24.69 -13.77
C ARG A 353 12.40 -24.07 -12.53
N VAL A 354 11.82 -22.97 -12.09
CA VAL A 354 12.28 -22.21 -10.92
C VAL A 354 11.15 -22.01 -9.91
N ASP A 355 11.49 -22.04 -8.63
CA ASP A 355 10.56 -21.91 -7.50
C ASP A 355 10.67 -20.55 -6.80
N ARG A 356 11.35 -19.59 -7.45
CA ARG A 356 11.71 -18.29 -6.88
C ARG A 356 11.55 -17.18 -7.90
N LEU A 357 11.31 -15.97 -7.40
CA LEU A 357 11.27 -14.78 -8.23
C LEU A 357 12.71 -14.39 -8.62
N THR A 358 13.08 -14.54 -9.90
CA THR A 358 14.37 -14.10 -10.45
C THR A 358 14.23 -12.78 -11.20
N TYR A 359 15.36 -12.14 -11.54
CA TYR A 359 15.35 -10.86 -12.23
C TYR A 359 14.76 -10.96 -13.66
N GLU A 360 15.01 -12.09 -14.33
CA GLU A 360 14.60 -12.38 -15.71
C GLU A 360 13.06 -12.39 -15.86
N LEU A 361 12.33 -12.74 -14.80
CA LEU A 361 10.86 -12.73 -14.77
C LEU A 361 10.25 -11.34 -14.95
N ASN A 362 11.06 -10.28 -14.87
CA ASN A 362 10.63 -8.93 -15.21
C ASN A 362 10.57 -8.66 -16.72
N SER A 363 11.27 -9.46 -17.52
CA SER A 363 11.44 -9.27 -18.96
C SER A 363 11.02 -10.47 -19.81
N GLU A 364 10.92 -11.66 -19.22
CA GLU A 364 10.61 -12.90 -19.93
C GLU A 364 9.17 -13.37 -19.66
N ASP A 365 8.53 -13.94 -20.69
CA ASP A 365 7.22 -14.58 -20.59
C ASP A 365 7.33 -15.95 -19.91
N ALA A 366 7.55 -15.91 -18.60
CA ALA A 366 7.58 -17.11 -17.78
C ALA A 366 6.19 -17.69 -17.59
N LYS A 367 6.06 -19.01 -17.77
CA LYS A 367 4.77 -19.71 -17.68
C LYS A 367 4.57 -20.27 -16.27
N PRO A 368 3.45 -19.98 -15.60
CA PRO A 368 3.17 -20.54 -14.28
C PRO A 368 2.89 -22.04 -14.37
N VAL A 369 3.45 -22.81 -13.44
CA VAL A 369 3.21 -24.25 -13.28
C VAL A 369 2.29 -24.45 -12.08
N TYR A 370 1.08 -24.93 -12.35
CA TYR A 370 0.02 -25.04 -11.36
C TYR A 370 -0.07 -26.43 -10.72
N LYS A 371 -0.35 -26.43 -9.42
CA LYS A 371 -0.99 -27.55 -8.72
C LYS A 371 -2.48 -27.25 -8.58
N THR A 372 -3.33 -28.19 -8.96
CA THR A 372 -4.78 -28.10 -8.74
C THR A 372 -5.15 -28.74 -7.41
N VAL A 373 -6.04 -28.10 -6.66
CA VAL A 373 -6.64 -28.61 -5.43
C VAL A 373 -8.17 -28.45 -5.49
N PRO A 374 -8.93 -29.25 -4.74
CA PRO A 374 -10.37 -29.03 -4.62
C PRO A 374 -10.67 -27.65 -4.06
N GLY A 375 -11.60 -26.93 -4.69
CA GLY A 375 -12.21 -25.73 -4.14
C GLY A 375 -13.31 -26.11 -3.15
N TRP A 376 -13.58 -25.23 -2.17
CA TRP A 376 -14.64 -25.50 -1.19
C TRP A 376 -16.05 -25.30 -1.77
N PHE A 377 -16.19 -24.61 -2.91
CA PHE A 377 -17.43 -24.44 -3.70
C PHE A 377 -18.71 -24.22 -2.86
N THR A 378 -18.59 -23.41 -1.81
CA THR A 378 -19.66 -23.16 -0.84
C THR A 378 -19.50 -21.76 -0.24
N SER A 379 -20.60 -21.19 0.27
CA SER A 379 -20.57 -19.87 0.89
C SER A 379 -19.89 -19.90 2.25
N LEU A 380 -18.99 -18.94 2.49
CA LEU A 380 -18.35 -18.70 3.79
C LEU A 380 -19.03 -17.57 4.59
N ALA A 381 -20.15 -17.01 4.10
CA ALA A 381 -20.74 -15.79 4.67
C ALA A 381 -21.12 -15.91 6.16
N GLU A 382 -21.52 -17.09 6.61
CA GLU A 382 -21.95 -17.36 8.00
C GLU A 382 -20.84 -17.92 8.90
N VAL A 383 -19.64 -18.13 8.36
CA VAL A 383 -18.50 -18.63 9.13
C VAL A 383 -18.00 -17.57 10.10
N ARG A 384 -17.82 -17.94 11.37
CA ARG A 384 -17.34 -17.07 12.46
C ARG A 384 -16.16 -17.64 13.22
N GLU A 385 -15.87 -18.93 13.05
CA GLU A 385 -14.78 -19.63 13.76
C GLU A 385 -14.06 -20.61 12.82
N TYR A 386 -12.79 -20.90 13.11
CA TYR A 386 -11.95 -21.77 12.27
C TYR A 386 -12.52 -23.18 12.12
N ASP A 387 -13.12 -23.73 13.18
CA ASP A 387 -13.67 -25.09 13.15
C ASP A 387 -14.85 -25.22 12.18
N GLN A 388 -15.52 -24.12 11.85
CA GLN A 388 -16.62 -24.05 10.89
C GLN A 388 -16.14 -23.99 9.42
N PHE A 389 -14.83 -23.89 9.17
CA PHE A 389 -14.31 -23.86 7.80
C PHE A 389 -14.62 -25.18 7.08
N PRO A 390 -15.01 -25.14 5.79
CA PRO A 390 -15.00 -26.32 4.93
C PRO A 390 -13.63 -27.00 4.95
N GLN A 391 -13.61 -28.32 4.80
CA GLN A 391 -12.38 -29.09 4.88
C GLN A 391 -11.37 -28.65 3.82
N GLU A 392 -11.84 -28.32 2.63
CA GLU A 392 -11.06 -27.85 1.49
C GLU A 392 -10.37 -26.51 1.79
N LEU A 393 -11.04 -25.60 2.52
CA LEU A 393 -10.42 -24.34 2.96
C LEU A 393 -9.36 -24.59 4.04
N LYS A 394 -9.62 -25.51 4.99
CA LYS A 394 -8.62 -25.90 6.00
C LYS A 394 -7.38 -26.52 5.34
N ASP A 395 -7.58 -27.38 4.34
CA ASP A 395 -6.52 -28.04 3.59
C ASP A 395 -5.74 -27.04 2.73
N TYR A 396 -6.43 -26.08 2.10
CA TYR A 396 -5.80 -24.99 1.37
C TYR A 396 -4.90 -24.14 2.28
N VAL A 397 -5.41 -23.68 3.42
CA VAL A 397 -4.63 -22.92 4.41
C VAL A 397 -3.43 -23.73 4.88
N LYS A 398 -3.62 -24.99 5.27
CA LYS A 398 -2.54 -25.86 5.74
C LYS A 398 -1.47 -26.07 4.66
N TYR A 399 -1.88 -26.26 3.41
CA TYR A 399 -0.95 -26.40 2.29
C TYR A 399 -0.12 -25.14 2.08
N LEU A 400 -0.75 -23.95 2.12
CA LEU A 400 -0.02 -22.68 2.04
C LEU A 400 0.96 -22.52 3.22
N GLU A 401 0.57 -22.83 4.45
CA GLU A 401 1.48 -22.77 5.61
C GLU A 401 2.71 -23.67 5.43
N GLN A 402 2.51 -24.89 4.92
CA GLN A 402 3.59 -25.84 4.65
C GLN A 402 4.56 -25.31 3.59
N GLU A 403 4.04 -24.76 2.51
CA GLU A 403 4.86 -24.23 1.41
C GLU A 403 5.58 -22.94 1.80
N LEU A 404 4.91 -22.04 2.53
CA LEU A 404 5.43 -20.71 2.86
C LEU A 404 6.32 -20.71 4.13
N GLY A 405 6.21 -21.73 4.98
CA GLY A 405 7.01 -21.86 6.20
C GLY A 405 6.65 -20.85 7.30
N VAL A 406 5.52 -20.15 7.17
CA VAL A 406 5.04 -19.11 8.09
C VAL A 406 3.57 -19.37 8.41
N PRO A 407 3.13 -19.26 9.69
CA PRO A 407 1.75 -19.55 10.06
C PRO A 407 0.77 -18.50 9.52
N ILE A 408 -0.39 -18.96 9.04
CA ILE A 408 -1.52 -18.12 8.67
C ILE A 408 -2.39 -17.91 9.91
N LYS A 409 -2.27 -16.75 10.55
CA LYS A 409 -2.90 -16.42 11.83
C LYS A 409 -4.25 -15.73 11.72
N MET A 410 -4.62 -15.35 10.51
CA MET A 410 -5.90 -14.71 10.20
C MET A 410 -6.37 -15.13 8.82
N VAL A 411 -7.66 -15.44 8.70
CA VAL A 411 -8.32 -15.68 7.41
C VAL A 411 -9.58 -14.84 7.32
N SER A 412 -9.69 -13.99 6.31
CA SER A 412 -10.88 -13.20 6.03
C SER A 412 -11.80 -13.92 5.05
N VAL A 413 -13.06 -14.06 5.44
CA VAL A 413 -14.13 -14.77 4.69
C VAL A 413 -15.25 -13.84 4.24
N GLY A 414 -14.96 -12.55 4.16
CA GLY A 414 -15.86 -11.52 3.67
C GLY A 414 -15.31 -10.10 3.90
N PRO A 415 -16.04 -9.04 3.53
CA PRO A 415 -15.60 -7.66 3.69
C PRO A 415 -15.72 -7.13 5.12
N ASP A 416 -16.67 -7.61 5.92
CA ASP A 416 -16.92 -7.10 7.29
C ASP A 416 -15.80 -7.50 8.25
N ARG A 417 -15.42 -6.61 9.18
CA ARG A 417 -14.46 -6.90 10.27
C ARG A 417 -14.77 -8.20 11.01
N THR A 418 -16.05 -8.54 11.25
CA THR A 418 -16.45 -9.76 11.96
C THR A 418 -16.25 -11.03 11.14
N GLN A 419 -16.05 -10.90 9.84
CA GLN A 419 -15.70 -11.99 8.92
C GLN A 419 -14.17 -12.14 8.82
N THR A 420 -13.47 -11.89 9.91
CA THR A 420 -12.02 -12.03 10.06
C THR A 420 -11.74 -13.05 11.16
N ILE A 421 -11.31 -14.25 10.79
CA ILE A 421 -11.18 -15.38 11.70
C ILE A 421 -9.72 -15.51 12.16
N LEU A 422 -9.49 -15.37 13.46
CA LEU A 422 -8.17 -15.53 14.10
C LEU A 422 -7.93 -17.00 14.50
N ARG A 423 -6.69 -17.50 14.40
CA ARG A 423 -6.33 -18.89 14.76
C ARG A 423 -4.96 -19.09 15.42
#